data_AF-A0A2G9MJ40-F1
#
_entry.id   AF-A0A2G9MJ40-F1
#
_cell.length_a   1.000
_cell.length_b   1.000
_cell.length_c   1.000
_cell.angle_alpha   90.00
_cell.angle_beta   90.00
_cell.angle_gamma   90.00
#
_symmetry.space_group_name_H-M   'P 1'
#
loop_
_entity.id
_entity.type
_entity.pdbx_description
1 polymer ?
#
loop_
_entity_poly.entity_id
_entity_poly.type
_entity_poly.pdbx_seq_one_letter_code
_entity_poly.pdbx_strand_id
1 'polypeptide(L)'
;MIKLNFGFLIALLLISPLVSAFGATTPYWDDNPLIMYPGQTKDFALILQNMVGDEDLVLEAELVSGAEIATLVDEELEYSVPFGRKDINVNLRVTIPEDAAPGENYNIEVSFKETPTDEKGEMVQMAGQVITNVPVIVKSESEVPPEEETLQPEEKEKVFPTTAIVLLLVIILVILVYILSKKKK
;
A
#
# COMPACT_ATOMS: atom_id res chain seq x y z
N MET A 1 -28.40 32.31 -8.05
CA MET A 1 -27.16 32.62 -7.30
C MET A 1 -27.25 31.90 -5.95
N ILE A 2 -26.63 30.72 -5.82
CA ILE A 2 -26.74 29.86 -4.63
C ILE A 2 -25.95 30.52 -3.49
N LYS A 3 -26.63 30.87 -2.39
CA LYS A 3 -25.94 31.36 -1.17
C LYS A 3 -25.41 30.14 -0.43
N LEU A 4 -24.12 29.84 -0.61
CA LEU A 4 -23.46 28.78 0.16
C LEU A 4 -23.41 29.24 1.63
N ASN A 5 -24.19 28.58 2.49
CA ASN A 5 -24.25 28.89 3.92
C ASN A 5 -22.96 28.42 4.60
N PHE A 6 -22.33 29.28 5.39
CA PHE A 6 -21.12 28.94 6.16
C PHE A 6 -21.36 27.73 7.10
N GLY A 7 -22.56 27.62 7.67
CA GLY A 7 -22.96 26.45 8.45
C GLY A 7 -23.04 25.15 7.63
N PHE A 8 -23.34 25.23 6.34
CA PHE A 8 -23.32 24.06 5.45
C PHE A 8 -21.89 23.60 5.18
N LEU A 9 -20.94 24.53 5.01
CA LEU A 9 -19.51 24.21 4.87
C LEU A 9 -18.94 23.53 6.13
N ILE A 10 -19.29 24.02 7.32
CA ILE A 10 -18.89 23.40 8.59
C ILE A 10 -19.53 22.02 8.74
N ALA A 11 -20.83 21.89 8.42
CA ALA A 11 -21.50 20.59 8.44
C ALA A 11 -20.84 19.59 7.49
N LEU A 12 -20.42 20.02 6.30
CA LEU A 12 -19.72 19.17 5.33
C LEU A 12 -18.33 18.73 5.81
N LEU A 13 -17.65 19.57 6.57
CA LEU A 13 -16.34 19.27 7.17
C LEU A 13 -16.46 18.32 8.38
N LEU A 14 -17.57 18.40 9.13
CA LEU A 14 -17.87 17.49 10.24
C LEU A 14 -18.32 16.09 9.79
N ILE A 15 -18.65 15.91 8.51
CA ILE A 15 -19.01 14.62 7.91
C ILE A 15 -17.79 14.00 7.20
N SER A 16 -16.56 14.51 7.40
CA SER A 16 -15.38 13.85 6.84
C SER A 16 -15.30 12.43 7.39
N PRO A 17 -15.35 11.39 6.55
CA PRO A 17 -15.24 10.02 7.03
C PRO A 17 -13.90 9.84 7.74
N LEU A 18 -13.88 9.11 8.87
CA LEU A 18 -12.65 8.55 9.37
C LEU A 18 -12.17 7.55 8.31
N VAL A 19 -11.06 7.89 7.66
CA VAL A 19 -10.44 7.01 6.66
C VAL A 19 -9.50 6.08 7.43
N SER A 20 -9.87 4.81 7.54
CA SER A 20 -8.95 3.73 7.90
C SER A 20 -8.18 3.32 6.64
N ALA A 21 -6.86 3.12 6.76
CA ALA A 21 -6.05 2.60 5.67
C ALA A 21 -4.83 1.84 6.19
N PHE A 22 -4.59 0.68 5.61
CA PHE A 22 -3.36 -0.08 5.77
C PHE A 22 -2.59 -0.17 4.46
N GLY A 23 -1.33 -0.55 4.54
CA GLY A 23 -0.47 -0.76 3.39
C GLY A 23 0.27 -2.08 3.45
N ALA A 24 0.64 -2.59 2.29
CA ALA A 24 1.55 -3.70 2.12
C ALA A 24 2.70 -3.25 1.22
N THR A 25 3.93 -3.60 1.59
CA THR A 25 5.15 -3.26 0.86
C THR A 25 5.86 -4.55 0.46
N THR A 26 6.43 -4.56 -0.73
CA THR A 26 7.21 -5.66 -1.29
C THR A 26 8.61 -5.17 -1.66
N PRO A 27 9.67 -5.98 -1.48
CA PRO A 27 11.00 -5.66 -1.99
C PRO A 27 11.12 -5.76 -3.51
N TYR A 28 10.14 -6.37 -4.20
CA TYR A 28 10.11 -6.54 -5.66
C TYR A 28 8.85 -5.93 -6.26
N TRP A 29 8.98 -5.23 -7.38
CA TRP A 29 7.91 -4.54 -8.11
C TRP A 29 8.25 -4.49 -9.61
N ASP A 30 7.40 -3.89 -10.44
CA ASP A 30 7.54 -3.91 -11.91
C ASP A 30 8.94 -3.49 -12.42
N ASP A 31 9.51 -2.43 -11.86
CA ASP A 31 10.86 -1.94 -12.24
C ASP A 31 12.00 -2.66 -11.49
N ASN A 32 11.69 -3.46 -10.46
CA ASN A 32 12.66 -4.26 -9.70
C ASN A 32 12.10 -5.68 -9.46
N PRO A 33 11.97 -6.50 -10.51
CA PRO A 33 11.37 -7.82 -10.39
C PRO A 33 12.28 -8.78 -9.65
N LEU A 34 11.69 -9.82 -9.08
CA LEU A 34 12.43 -10.92 -8.50
C LEU A 34 13.08 -11.74 -9.62
N ILE A 35 14.40 -11.61 -9.77
CA ILE A 35 15.18 -12.41 -10.71
C ILE A 35 15.53 -13.75 -10.05
N MET A 36 15.16 -14.85 -10.71
CA MET A 36 15.44 -16.22 -10.25
C MET A 36 15.90 -17.13 -11.40
N TYR A 37 16.51 -18.26 -11.06
CA TYR A 37 16.94 -19.30 -12.00
C TYR A 37 16.08 -20.56 -11.85
N PRO A 38 15.99 -21.43 -12.88
CA PRO A 38 15.30 -22.72 -12.77
C PRO A 38 15.80 -23.55 -11.58
N GLY A 39 14.87 -24.12 -10.81
CA GLY A 39 15.16 -24.89 -9.60
C GLY A 39 15.53 -24.06 -8.36
N GLN A 40 15.63 -22.73 -8.46
CA GLN A 40 15.96 -21.88 -7.33
C GLN A 40 14.75 -21.70 -6.40
N THR A 41 15.01 -21.76 -5.10
CA THR A 41 14.07 -21.34 -4.05
C THR A 41 14.58 -20.07 -3.37
N LYS A 42 13.70 -19.10 -3.13
CA LYS A 42 14.01 -17.88 -2.38
C LYS A 42 12.88 -17.55 -1.41
N ASP A 43 13.26 -17.23 -0.18
CA ASP A 43 12.36 -16.76 0.86
C ASP A 43 12.55 -15.25 1.04
N PHE A 44 11.44 -14.52 1.17
CA PHE A 44 11.45 -13.11 1.54
C PHE A 44 10.14 -12.73 2.24
N ALA A 45 10.11 -11.53 2.82
CA ALA A 45 8.93 -11.03 3.52
C ALA A 45 8.28 -9.88 2.76
N LEU A 46 6.95 -9.91 2.70
CA LEU A 46 6.12 -8.73 2.49
C LEU A 46 5.93 -8.03 3.84
N ILE A 47 5.84 -6.70 3.84
CA ILE A 47 5.76 -5.91 5.06
C ILE A 47 4.41 -5.21 5.11
N LEU A 48 3.61 -5.52 6.13
CA LEU A 48 2.35 -4.87 6.44
C LEU A 48 2.60 -3.66 7.35
N GLN A 49 1.82 -2.60 7.10
CA GLN A 49 1.85 -1.36 7.88
C GLN A 49 0.44 -0.83 8.15
N ASN A 50 0.23 -0.36 9.37
CA ASN A 50 -0.97 0.34 9.81
C ASN A 50 -0.54 1.68 10.39
N MET A 51 -0.56 2.72 9.56
CA MET A 51 -0.09 4.07 9.92
C MET A 51 -1.21 5.13 9.88
N VAL A 52 -2.43 4.73 9.52
CA VAL A 52 -3.58 5.62 9.31
C VAL A 52 -4.79 5.06 10.05
N GLY A 53 -5.44 5.90 10.84
CA GLY A 53 -6.54 5.50 11.74
C GLY A 53 -6.12 5.62 13.20
N ASP A 54 -6.77 4.86 14.05
CA ASP A 54 -6.53 4.80 15.50
C ASP A 54 -6.83 3.41 16.09
N GLU A 55 -7.04 2.41 15.25
CA GLU A 55 -7.42 1.04 15.63
C GLU A 55 -6.39 0.01 15.15
N ASP A 56 -6.25 -1.06 15.93
CA ASP A 56 -5.50 -2.25 15.52
C ASP A 56 -6.30 -3.02 14.48
N LEU A 57 -5.61 -3.60 13.50
CA LEU A 57 -6.24 -4.33 12.41
C LEU A 57 -5.89 -5.81 12.46
N VAL A 58 -6.79 -6.65 11.96
CA VAL A 58 -6.51 -8.05 11.64
C VAL A 58 -6.64 -8.21 10.13
N LEU A 59 -5.56 -8.64 9.48
CA LEU A 59 -5.52 -8.84 8.04
C LEU A 59 -5.37 -10.31 7.70
N GLU A 60 -6.25 -10.84 6.87
CA GLU A 60 -6.14 -12.18 6.27
C GLU A 60 -5.33 -12.10 4.97
N ALA A 61 -4.29 -12.92 4.85
CA ALA A 61 -3.47 -13.03 3.64
C ALA A 61 -3.94 -14.20 2.76
N GLU A 62 -4.07 -13.93 1.46
CA GLU A 62 -4.46 -14.93 0.46
C GLU A 62 -3.58 -14.82 -0.78
N LEU A 63 -3.09 -15.95 -1.28
CA LEU A 63 -2.38 -16.01 -2.56
C LEU A 63 -3.40 -16.10 -3.71
N VAL A 64 -3.60 -14.99 -4.42
CA VAL A 64 -4.60 -14.87 -5.50
C VAL A 64 -4.06 -15.41 -6.84
N SER A 65 -2.77 -15.22 -7.08
CA SER A 65 -2.08 -15.68 -8.30
C SER A 65 -0.64 -16.09 -8.01
N GLY A 66 -0.08 -16.95 -8.86
CA GLY A 66 1.30 -17.45 -8.73
C GLY A 66 1.46 -18.65 -7.77
N ALA A 67 0.37 -19.34 -7.41
CA ALA A 67 0.39 -20.51 -6.53
C ALA A 67 1.17 -21.71 -7.09
N GLU A 68 1.43 -21.72 -8.40
CA GLU A 68 2.30 -22.68 -9.08
C GLU A 68 3.78 -22.56 -8.68
N ILE A 69 4.23 -21.38 -8.25
CA ILE A 69 5.62 -21.11 -7.87
C ILE A 69 5.78 -20.48 -6.49
N ALA A 70 4.69 -20.10 -5.82
CA ALA A 70 4.75 -19.37 -4.56
C ALA A 70 3.88 -20.00 -3.48
N THR A 71 4.34 -19.90 -2.23
CA THR A 71 3.60 -20.34 -1.04
C THR A 71 3.81 -19.38 0.11
N LEU A 72 2.74 -19.05 0.85
CA LEU A 72 2.84 -18.41 2.16
C LEU A 72 3.37 -19.44 3.16
N VAL A 73 4.40 -19.06 3.93
CA VAL A 73 5.18 -19.98 4.79
C VAL A 73 4.70 -19.94 6.25
N ASP A 74 3.96 -18.89 6.63
CA ASP A 74 3.46 -18.72 7.99
C ASP A 74 2.39 -19.77 8.32
N GLU A 75 2.35 -20.22 9.58
CA GLU A 75 1.37 -21.22 10.06
C GLU A 75 -0.06 -20.64 10.11
N GLU A 76 -0.16 -19.36 10.45
CA GLU A 76 -1.40 -18.60 10.51
C GLU A 76 -1.37 -17.52 9.41
N LEU A 77 -2.48 -17.40 8.68
CA LEU A 77 -2.64 -16.41 7.61
C LEU A 77 -3.40 -15.15 8.07
N GLU A 78 -3.72 -15.06 9.36
CA GLU A 78 -4.29 -13.87 9.98
C GLU A 78 -3.18 -13.12 10.74
N TYR A 79 -2.99 -11.85 10.39
CA TYR A 79 -1.92 -11.01 10.91
C TYR A 79 -2.53 -9.88 11.73
N SER A 80 -2.18 -9.83 13.02
CA SER A 80 -2.46 -8.65 13.85
C SER A 80 -1.48 -7.54 13.49
N VAL A 81 -2.01 -6.41 13.02
CA VAL A 81 -1.25 -5.22 12.61
C VAL A 81 -1.64 -4.04 13.50
N PRO A 82 -0.93 -3.85 14.63
CA PRO A 82 -1.26 -2.79 15.57
C PRO A 82 -1.09 -1.40 14.95
N PHE A 83 -1.90 -0.45 15.41
CA PHE A 83 -1.79 0.94 14.97
C PHE A 83 -0.39 1.51 15.26
N GLY A 84 0.17 2.22 14.26
CA GLY A 84 1.49 2.82 14.32
C GLY A 84 2.66 1.86 14.01
N ARG A 85 2.37 0.64 13.55
CA ARG A 85 3.38 -0.37 13.18
C ARG A 85 3.57 -0.48 11.68
N LYS A 86 4.77 -0.89 11.28
CA LYS A 86 5.20 -0.97 9.86
C LYS A 86 6.20 -2.09 9.58
N ASP A 87 6.18 -3.10 10.43
CA ASP A 87 7.21 -4.14 10.55
C ASP A 87 6.59 -5.52 10.78
N ILE A 88 5.35 -5.70 10.34
CA ILE A 88 4.67 -6.99 10.41
C ILE A 88 4.99 -7.77 9.13
N ASN A 89 5.74 -8.85 9.27
CA ASN A 89 6.23 -9.64 8.14
C ASN A 89 5.23 -10.73 7.76
N VAL A 90 5.04 -10.91 6.46
CA VAL A 90 4.31 -12.01 5.83
C VAL A 90 5.32 -12.78 5.00
N ASN A 91 5.64 -14.01 5.38
CA ASN A 91 6.74 -14.75 4.77
C ASN A 91 6.26 -15.49 3.52
N LEU A 92 6.91 -15.20 2.39
CA LEU A 92 6.63 -15.80 1.10
C LEU A 92 7.86 -16.60 0.63
N ARG A 93 7.60 -17.84 0.20
CA ARG A 93 8.58 -18.69 -0.48
C ARG A 93 8.23 -18.78 -1.95
N VAL A 94 9.21 -18.53 -2.81
CA VAL A 94 9.09 -18.71 -4.25
C VAL A 94 10.05 -19.80 -4.70
N THR A 95 9.56 -20.75 -5.50
CA THR A 95 10.34 -21.86 -6.07
C THR A 95 10.04 -21.95 -7.55
N ILE A 96 11.06 -21.73 -8.37
CA ILE A 96 10.96 -21.86 -9.83
C ILE A 96 11.18 -23.32 -10.20
N PRO A 97 10.33 -23.92 -11.07
CA PRO A 97 10.51 -25.30 -11.47
C PRO A 97 11.81 -25.46 -12.30
N GLU A 98 12.41 -26.65 -12.25
CA GLU A 98 13.69 -26.91 -12.95
C GLU A 98 13.59 -26.83 -14.47
N ASP A 99 12.39 -27.02 -15.03
CA ASP A 99 12.09 -26.96 -16.46
C ASP A 99 11.59 -25.59 -16.94
N ALA A 100 11.58 -24.57 -16.07
CA ALA A 100 11.20 -23.20 -16.43
C ALA A 100 12.08 -22.66 -17.58
N ALA A 101 11.45 -22.07 -18.58
CA ALA A 101 12.18 -21.52 -19.72
C ALA A 101 12.84 -20.19 -19.35
N PRO A 102 14.09 -19.92 -19.76
CA PRO A 102 14.67 -18.59 -19.63
C PRO A 102 13.80 -17.53 -20.33
N GLY A 103 13.54 -16.42 -19.63
CA GLY A 103 12.65 -15.34 -20.07
C GLY A 103 11.18 -15.54 -19.71
N GLU A 104 10.82 -16.65 -19.07
CA GLU A 104 9.48 -16.85 -18.53
C GLU A 104 9.20 -15.85 -17.39
N ASN A 105 7.97 -15.33 -17.36
CA ASN A 105 7.54 -14.34 -16.39
C ASN A 105 6.37 -14.90 -15.60
N TYR A 106 6.48 -14.83 -14.28
CA TYR A 106 5.40 -15.16 -13.36
C TYR A 106 4.97 -13.91 -12.61
N ASN A 107 3.70 -13.87 -12.24
CA ASN A 107 3.10 -12.77 -11.51
C ASN A 107 2.48 -13.31 -10.24
N ILE A 108 3.08 -13.01 -9.09
CA ILE A 108 2.56 -13.46 -7.81
C ILE A 108 1.71 -12.32 -7.23
N GLU A 109 0.46 -12.63 -6.89
CA GLU A 109 -0.45 -11.67 -6.28
C GLU A 109 -0.86 -12.15 -4.89
N VAL A 110 -0.56 -11.34 -3.87
CA VAL A 110 -0.97 -11.59 -2.48
C VAL A 110 -1.98 -10.53 -2.08
N SER A 111 -3.18 -10.97 -1.70
CA SER A 111 -4.24 -10.14 -1.16
C SER A 111 -4.15 -10.09 0.36
N PHE A 112 -4.29 -8.90 0.92
CA PHE A 112 -4.47 -8.66 2.35
C PHE A 112 -5.83 -8.01 2.56
N LYS A 113 -6.71 -8.72 3.25
CA LYS A 113 -8.09 -8.29 3.49
C LYS A 113 -8.31 -8.09 4.97
N GLU A 114 -8.94 -6.97 5.32
CA GLU A 114 -9.33 -6.69 6.68
C GLU A 114 -10.46 -7.62 7.13
N THR A 115 -10.24 -8.33 8.22
CA THR A 115 -11.24 -9.17 8.85
C THR A 115 -12.04 -8.30 9.84
N PRO A 116 -13.38 -8.23 9.74
CA PRO A 116 -14.18 -7.48 10.69
C PRO A 116 -13.97 -8.03 12.10
N THR A 117 -13.49 -7.21 13.02
CA THR A 117 -13.45 -7.56 14.44
C THR A 117 -14.88 -7.41 14.98
N ASP A 118 -15.48 -8.51 15.45
CA ASP A 118 -16.87 -8.60 15.95
C ASP A 118 -17.14 -7.80 17.25
N GLU A 119 -16.34 -6.77 17.55
CA GLU A 119 -16.52 -5.95 18.73
C GLU A 119 -17.70 -4.98 18.56
N LYS A 120 -18.87 -5.47 18.99
CA LYS A 120 -20.00 -4.70 19.56
C LYS A 120 -20.70 -3.70 18.66
N GLY A 121 -21.40 -4.18 17.63
CA GLY A 121 -22.62 -3.50 17.13
C GLY A 121 -22.46 -2.04 16.70
N GLU A 122 -21.23 -1.61 16.45
CA GLU A 122 -20.90 -0.31 15.91
C GLU A 122 -21.06 -0.32 14.39
N MET A 123 -21.04 0.89 13.82
CA MET A 123 -21.40 1.19 12.44
C MET A 123 -20.69 0.27 11.44
N VAL A 124 -21.33 -0.01 10.30
CA VAL A 124 -20.75 -0.80 9.20
C VAL A 124 -19.35 -0.28 8.86
N GLN A 125 -18.31 -1.00 9.29
CA GLN A 125 -16.94 -0.76 8.86
C GLN A 125 -16.80 -1.31 7.44
N MET A 126 -16.25 -0.49 6.53
CA MET A 126 -15.90 -0.97 5.19
C MET A 126 -14.59 -1.76 5.30
N ALA A 127 -14.64 -3.07 5.09
CA ALA A 127 -13.43 -3.89 5.06
C ALA A 127 -12.53 -3.46 3.89
N GLY A 128 -11.30 -3.06 4.19
CA GLY A 128 -10.29 -2.75 3.19
C GLY A 128 -9.68 -4.01 2.57
N GLN A 129 -9.19 -3.89 1.34
CA GLN A 129 -8.36 -4.90 0.68
C GLN A 129 -7.21 -4.23 -0.05
N VAL A 130 -6.00 -4.77 0.12
CA VAL A 130 -4.81 -4.38 -0.63
C VAL A 130 -4.26 -5.60 -1.34
N ILE A 131 -3.98 -5.49 -2.63
CA ILE A 131 -3.33 -6.53 -3.41
C ILE A 131 -1.91 -6.08 -3.73
N THR A 132 -0.93 -6.92 -3.38
CA THR A 132 0.48 -6.70 -3.68
C THR A 132 0.90 -7.61 -4.82
N ASN A 133 1.58 -7.03 -5.80
CA ASN A 133 2.13 -7.76 -6.94
C ASN A 133 3.64 -7.93 -6.76
N VAL A 134 4.13 -9.16 -6.97
CA VAL A 134 5.54 -9.51 -7.05
C VAL A 134 5.83 -10.12 -8.44
N PRO A 135 6.40 -9.36 -9.38
CA PRO A 135 6.79 -9.90 -10.68
C PRO A 135 8.07 -10.72 -10.54
N VAL A 136 8.11 -11.87 -11.21
CA VAL A 136 9.24 -12.81 -11.18
C VAL A 136 9.70 -13.10 -12.61
N ILE A 137 11.00 -12.97 -12.86
CA ILE A 137 11.60 -13.22 -14.17
C ILE A 137 12.63 -14.33 -14.05
N VAL A 138 12.47 -15.38 -14.87
CA VAL A 138 13.42 -16.49 -14.94
C VAL A 138 14.58 -16.11 -15.87
N LYS A 139 15.82 -16.14 -15.37
CA LYS A 139 17.03 -15.96 -16.18
C LYS A 139 17.75 -17.27 -16.42
N SER A 140 18.53 -17.34 -17.50
CA SER A 140 19.43 -18.47 -17.72
C SER A 140 20.68 -18.35 -16.85
N GLU A 141 21.13 -19.46 -16.26
CA GLU A 141 22.34 -19.53 -15.42
C GLU A 141 23.63 -19.11 -16.15
N SER A 142 23.65 -19.18 -17.49
CA SER A 142 24.79 -18.71 -18.32
C SER A 142 24.89 -17.19 -18.47
N GLU A 143 23.91 -16.42 -18.01
CA GLU A 143 23.96 -14.96 -17.95
C GLU A 143 24.22 -14.52 -16.51
N VAL A 144 25.39 -14.85 -15.98
CA VAL A 144 25.88 -14.22 -14.74
C VAL A 144 25.98 -12.72 -14.99
N PRO A 145 25.17 -11.86 -14.33
CA PRO A 145 25.25 -10.43 -14.56
C PRO A 145 26.61 -9.91 -14.09
N PRO A 146 27.16 -8.87 -14.75
CA PRO A 146 28.27 -8.11 -14.21
C PRO A 146 27.90 -7.62 -12.81
N GLU A 147 28.85 -7.80 -11.90
CA GLU A 147 28.91 -7.25 -10.54
C GLU A 147 28.16 -5.91 -10.44
N GLU A 148 27.20 -5.84 -9.51
CA GLU A 148 26.30 -4.69 -9.29
C GLU A 148 27.06 -3.36 -9.34
N GLU A 149 26.80 -2.55 -10.37
CA GLU A 149 27.21 -1.15 -10.35
C GLU A 149 26.50 -0.49 -9.17
N THR A 150 27.28 -0.11 -8.16
CA THR A 150 26.85 0.65 -7.00
C THR A 150 25.99 1.83 -7.44
N LEU A 151 24.67 1.72 -7.23
CA LEU A 151 23.71 2.78 -7.50
C LEU A 151 24.18 4.04 -6.79
N GLN A 152 24.50 5.08 -7.57
CA GLN A 152 24.76 6.41 -7.04
C GLN A 152 23.50 6.90 -6.31
N PRO A 153 23.63 7.60 -5.18
CA PRO A 153 22.47 8.09 -4.44
C PRO A 153 21.66 9.02 -5.35
N GLU A 154 20.42 8.64 -5.65
CA GLU A 154 19.49 9.53 -6.35
C GLU A 154 19.40 10.86 -5.60
N GLU A 155 19.65 11.92 -6.35
CA GLU A 155 19.54 13.30 -5.91
C GLU A 155 18.08 13.55 -5.54
N LYS A 156 17.81 13.62 -4.22
CA LYS A 156 16.48 13.89 -3.68
C LYS A 156 15.87 15.12 -4.36
N GLU A 157 14.89 14.89 -5.23
CA GLU A 157 14.06 15.97 -5.76
C GLU A 157 13.45 16.74 -4.58
N LYS A 158 13.63 18.06 -4.60
CA LYS A 158 13.00 18.97 -3.63
C LYS A 158 11.49 18.91 -3.82
N VAL A 159 10.85 18.03 -3.06
CA VAL A 159 9.40 17.99 -2.93
C VAL A 159 8.96 19.32 -2.32
N PHE A 160 8.35 20.19 -3.12
CA PHE A 160 7.70 21.38 -2.58
C PHE A 160 6.62 20.90 -1.60
N PRO A 161 6.59 21.41 -0.36
CA PRO A 161 5.65 20.94 0.65
C PRO A 161 4.23 21.27 0.16
N THR A 162 3.50 20.25 -0.28
CA THR A 162 2.10 20.31 -0.71
C THR A 162 1.21 20.96 0.36
N THR A 163 1.63 20.92 1.63
CA THR A 163 1.01 21.61 2.76
C THR A 163 0.93 23.13 2.58
N ALA A 164 1.90 23.78 1.93
CA ALA A 164 1.87 25.22 1.69
C ALA A 164 0.76 25.64 0.70
N ILE A 165 0.49 24.81 -0.30
CA ILE A 165 -0.55 25.06 -1.31
C ILE A 165 -1.94 24.92 -0.68
N VAL A 166 -2.15 23.88 0.13
CA VAL A 166 -3.42 23.67 0.84
C VAL A 166 -3.70 24.84 1.80
N LEU A 167 -2.69 25.29 2.57
CA LEU A 167 -2.84 26.40 3.49
C LEU A 167 -3.16 27.73 2.77
N LEU A 168 -2.53 27.98 1.61
CA LEU A 168 -2.82 29.14 0.77
C LEU A 168 -4.27 29.12 0.26
N LEU A 169 -4.76 27.97 -0.20
CA LEU A 169 -6.13 27.82 -0.68
C LEU A 169 -7.16 28.06 0.44
N VAL A 170 -6.89 27.59 1.66
CA VAL A 170 -7.74 27.86 2.83
C VAL A 170 -7.77 29.36 3.15
N ILE A 171 -6.62 30.05 3.13
CA ILE A 171 -6.56 31.51 3.38
C ILE A 171 -7.34 32.27 2.30
N ILE A 172 -7.16 31.92 1.02
CA ILE A 172 -7.90 32.53 -0.08
C ILE A 172 -9.42 32.33 0.08
N LEU A 173 -9.84 31.12 0.49
CA LEU A 173 -11.24 30.82 0.75
C LEU A 173 -11.80 31.69 1.88
N VAL A 174 -11.07 31.84 2.99
CA VAL A 174 -11.45 32.69 4.14
C VAL A 174 -11.58 34.16 3.72
N ILE A 175 -10.62 34.68 2.94
CA ILE A 175 -10.64 36.05 2.42
C ILE A 175 -11.84 36.27 1.49
N LEU A 176 -12.11 35.33 0.57
CA LEU A 176 -13.27 35.38 -0.31
C LEU A 176 -14.59 35.39 0.47
N VAL A 177 -14.72 34.52 1.47
CA VAL A 177 -15.90 34.48 2.35
C VAL A 177 -16.06 35.81 3.10
N TYR A 178 -14.97 36.40 3.61
CA TYR A 178 -14.98 37.69 4.30
C TYR A 178 -15.46 38.83 3.37
N ILE A 179 -14.89 38.94 2.17
CA ILE A 179 -15.25 39.99 1.20
C ILE A 179 -16.72 39.86 0.75
N LEU A 180 -17.17 38.62 0.47
CA LEU A 180 -18.55 38.35 0.05
C LEU A 180 -19.56 38.62 1.17
N SER A 181 -19.17 38.42 2.42
CA SER A 181 -20.00 38.73 3.59
C SER A 181 -20.15 40.23 3.82
N LYS A 182 -19.10 41.02 3.52
CA LYS A 182 -19.11 42.48 3.69
C LYS A 182 -19.95 43.20 2.63
N LYS A 183 -20.07 42.65 1.41
CA LYS A 183 -20.88 43.22 0.33
C LYS A 183 -22.41 43.04 0.48
N LYS A 184 -22.87 42.23 1.45
CA LYS A 184 -24.29 41.97 1.71
C LYS A 184 -24.90 42.80 2.86
N LYS A 185 -24.09 43.60 3.55
CA LYS A 185 -24.55 44.68 4.44
C LYS A 185 -24.51 45.99 3.68
#